data_AF-A0A536XI62-F1
#
_entry.id   AF-A0A536XI62-F1
#
_cell.length_a   1.000
_cell.length_b   1.000
_cell.length_c   1.000
_cell.angle_alpha   90.00
_cell.angle_beta   90.00
_cell.angle_gamma   90.00
#
_symmetry.space_group_name_H-M   'P 1'
#
loop_
_entity.id
_entity.type
_entity.pdbx_description
1 polymer ?
#
loop_
_entity_poly.entity_id
_entity_poly.type
_entity_poly.pdbx_seq_one_letter_code
_entity_poly.pdbx_strand_id
1 'polypeptide(L)'
;MATSATATRRVPQRDVKEYTFLWEGHDRNNRPVRGEMKGASETVVTTNLRRQGIRISKVRRQTFRGGSRVTERDITFFTRQLATMLKAGVPLLQSFEIVARGHKNARFARL
;
A
#
# COMPACT_ATOMS: atom_id res chain seq x y z
N MET A 1 -13.35 -60.26 0.01
CA MET A 1 -13.22 -58.98 -0.71
C MET A 1 -13.94 -57.91 0.09
N ALA A 2 -13.24 -56.93 0.67
CA ALA A 2 -13.84 -55.71 1.22
C ALA A 2 -12.83 -54.58 1.09
N THR A 3 -13.24 -53.54 0.38
CA THR A 3 -12.47 -52.38 -0.10
C THR A 3 -12.18 -51.38 1.01
N SER A 4 -10.92 -50.94 1.12
CA SER A 4 -10.50 -49.81 1.95
C SER A 4 -10.76 -48.48 1.24
N ALA A 5 -11.58 -47.63 1.84
CA ALA A 5 -11.80 -46.26 1.39
C ALA A 5 -10.74 -45.33 1.99
N THR A 6 -9.83 -44.81 1.15
CA THR A 6 -8.87 -43.79 1.55
C THR A 6 -9.56 -42.42 1.58
N ALA A 7 -9.79 -41.89 2.78
CA ALA A 7 -10.30 -40.54 2.99
C ALA A 7 -9.26 -39.48 2.57
N THR A 8 -9.58 -38.69 1.54
CA THR A 8 -8.77 -37.55 1.11
C THR A 8 -8.87 -36.42 2.14
N ARG A 9 -7.79 -36.21 2.92
CA ARG A 9 -7.66 -35.10 3.86
C ARG A 9 -7.64 -33.76 3.09
N ARG A 10 -8.71 -32.97 3.19
CA ARG A 10 -8.75 -31.58 2.70
C ARG A 10 -7.74 -30.73 3.48
N VAL A 11 -6.74 -30.20 2.79
CA VAL A 11 -5.78 -29.23 3.33
C VAL A 11 -6.50 -27.89 3.52
N PRO A 12 -6.42 -27.22 4.68
CA PRO A 12 -7.05 -25.93 4.88
C PRO A 12 -6.37 -24.87 3.98
N GLN A 13 -7.15 -24.28 3.07
CA GLN A 13 -6.72 -23.12 2.27
C GLN A 13 -6.48 -21.95 3.23
N ARG A 14 -5.20 -21.63 3.49
CA ARG A 14 -4.83 -20.38 4.14
C ARG A 14 -5.16 -19.26 3.16
N ASP A 15 -6.00 -18.30 3.56
CA ASP A 15 -6.25 -17.09 2.78
C ASP A 15 -4.92 -16.41 2.43
N VAL A 16 -4.49 -16.57 1.19
CA VAL A 16 -3.23 -16.03 0.72
C VAL A 16 -3.47 -14.53 0.47
N LYS A 17 -3.10 -13.70 1.45
CA LYS A 17 -3.16 -12.24 1.29
C LYS A 17 -2.24 -11.82 0.16
N GLU A 18 -2.83 -11.41 -0.97
CA GLU A 18 -2.11 -10.82 -2.09
C GLU A 18 -1.70 -9.39 -1.74
N TYR A 19 -0.43 -9.08 -1.95
CA TYR A 19 0.10 -7.72 -1.87
C TYR A 19 0.52 -7.26 -3.26
N THR A 20 0.39 -5.97 -3.54
CA THR A 20 1.02 -5.37 -4.72
C THR A 20 2.51 -5.18 -4.46
N PHE A 21 3.34 -5.58 -5.40
CA PHE A 21 4.79 -5.38 -5.39
C PHE A 21 5.17 -4.51 -6.59
N LEU A 22 5.92 -3.44 -6.32
CA LEU A 22 6.63 -2.67 -7.33
C LEU A 22 7.89 -3.42 -7.71
N TRP A 23 8.13 -3.58 -9.00
CA TRP A 23 9.33 -4.22 -9.50
C TRP A 23 9.95 -3.40 -10.63
N GLU A 24 11.28 -3.46 -10.68
CA GLU A 24 12.09 -2.86 -11.73
C GLU A 24 13.02 -3.95 -12.26
N GLY A 25 13.12 -4.04 -13.58
CA GLY A 25 13.96 -5.02 -14.24
C GLY A 25 14.30 -4.62 -15.67
N HIS A 26 15.00 -5.51 -16.36
CA HIS A 26 15.34 -5.36 -17.76
C HIS A 26 14.73 -6.51 -18.54
N ASP A 27 14.08 -6.19 -19.66
CA ASP A 27 13.57 -7.19 -20.59
C ASP A 27 14.74 -7.87 -21.35
N ARG A 28 14.45 -8.94 -22.10
CA ARG A 28 15.43 -9.64 -22.95
C ARG A 28 16.13 -8.72 -23.94
N ASN A 29 15.48 -7.62 -24.32
CA ASN A 29 16.03 -6.58 -25.20
C ASN A 29 16.78 -5.47 -24.43
N ASN A 30 17.17 -5.72 -23.17
CA ASN A 30 17.84 -4.78 -22.25
C ASN A 30 17.05 -3.48 -21.93
N ARG A 31 15.78 -3.40 -22.33
CA ARG A 31 14.94 -2.25 -22.01
C ARG A 31 14.58 -2.25 -20.52
N PRO A 32 14.80 -1.14 -19.80
CA PRO A 32 14.35 -1.02 -18.42
C PRO A 32 12.83 -1.03 -18.38
N VAL A 33 12.26 -2.05 -17.75
CA VAL A 33 10.83 -2.23 -17.55
C VAL A 33 10.53 -2.13 -16.07
N ARG A 34 9.48 -1.38 -15.75
CA ARG A 34 9.01 -1.19 -14.38
C ARG A 34 7.53 -1.45 -14.39
N GLY A 35 7.03 -2.05 -13.31
CA GLY A 35 5.64 -2.39 -13.22
C GLY A 35 5.22 -2.73 -11.80
N GLU A 36 3.92 -2.92 -11.65
CA GLU A 36 3.33 -3.43 -10.42
C GLU A 36 2.89 -4.87 -10.70
N MET A 37 3.10 -5.78 -9.75
CA MET A 37 2.61 -7.15 -9.83
C MET A 37 2.02 -7.55 -8.48
N LYS A 38 0.82 -8.14 -8.51
CA LYS A 38 0.19 -8.70 -7.32
C LYS A 38 0.71 -10.11 -7.07
N GLY A 39 0.97 -10.43 -5.81
CA GLY A 39 1.40 -11.77 -5.44
C GLY A 39 1.29 -12.02 -3.95
N ALA A 40 1.28 -13.29 -3.59
CA ALA A 40 1.30 -13.77 -2.20
C ALA A 40 2.55 -13.34 -1.42
N SER A 41 3.69 -13.32 -2.11
CA SER A 41 5.02 -13.07 -1.55
C SER A 41 5.96 -12.60 -2.65
N GLU A 42 7.06 -11.97 -2.25
CA GLU A 42 8.13 -11.51 -3.14
C GLU A 42 8.71 -12.65 -3.99
N THR A 43 8.78 -13.87 -3.44
CA THR A 43 9.26 -15.07 -4.14
C THR A 43 8.34 -15.45 -5.31
N VAL A 44 7.01 -15.33 -5.13
CA VAL A 44 6.01 -15.61 -6.17
C VAL A 44 6.11 -14.56 -7.28
N VAL A 45 6.24 -13.29 -6.92
CA VAL A 45 6.43 -12.19 -7.89
C VAL A 45 7.74 -12.38 -8.67
N THR A 46 8.84 -12.68 -7.99
CA THR A 46 10.15 -12.94 -8.61
C THR A 46 10.10 -14.11 -9.59
N THR A 47 9.40 -15.19 -9.22
CA THR A 47 9.25 -16.37 -10.09
C THR A 47 8.42 -16.04 -11.33
N ASN A 48 7.33 -15.29 -11.18
CA ASN A 48 6.51 -14.85 -12.31
C ASN A 48 7.28 -13.91 -13.26
N LEU A 49 8.04 -12.94 -12.72
CA LEU A 49 8.87 -12.04 -13.53
C LEU A 49 9.99 -12.77 -14.27
N ARG A 50 10.63 -13.76 -13.64
CA ARG A 50 11.62 -14.62 -14.31
C ARG A 50 11.00 -15.45 -15.43
N ARG A 51 9.78 -15.99 -15.23
CA ARG A 51 9.03 -16.71 -16.27
C ARG A 51 8.68 -15.81 -17.45
N GLN A 52 8.46 -14.52 -17.22
CA GLN A 52 8.24 -13.52 -18.26
C GLN A 52 9.54 -13.11 -18.98
N GLY A 53 10.70 -13.66 -18.61
CA GLY A 53 11.99 -13.33 -19.23
C GLY A 53 12.60 -12.02 -18.74
N ILE A 54 12.08 -11.44 -17.65
CA ILE A 54 12.55 -10.16 -17.11
C ILE A 54 13.67 -10.42 -16.11
N ARG A 55 14.82 -9.78 -16.32
CA ARG A 55 15.93 -9.71 -15.36
C ARG A 55 15.60 -8.70 -14.28
N ILE A 56 15.24 -9.20 -13.12
CA ILE A 56 14.82 -8.41 -11.97
C ILE A 56 16.02 -7.69 -11.37
N SER A 57 15.95 -6.37 -11.26
CA SER A 57 16.94 -5.53 -10.57
C SER A 57 16.49 -5.24 -9.13
N LYS A 58 15.20 -4.98 -8.94
CA LYS A 58 14.63 -4.58 -7.65
C LYS A 58 13.18 -5.04 -7.53
N VAL A 59 12.82 -5.65 -6.41
CA VAL A 59 11.43 -5.91 -6.04
C VAL A 59 11.20 -5.29 -4.67
N ARG A 60 10.08 -4.58 -4.52
CA ARG A 60 9.65 -4.00 -3.26
C ARG A 60 8.17 -4.16 -3.10
N ARG A 61 7.73 -4.62 -1.93
CA ARG A 61 6.30 -4.59 -1.60
C ARG A 61 5.81 -3.16 -1.65
N GLN A 62 4.83 -2.89 -2.51
CA GLN A 62 4.11 -1.63 -2.53
C GLN A 62 3.25 -1.59 -1.27
N THR A 63 3.81 -0.99 -0.23
CA THR A 63 2.97 -0.56 0.87
C THR A 63 2.32 0.72 0.36
N PHE A 64 1.00 0.71 0.23
CA PHE A 64 0.24 1.95 0.13
C PHE A 64 0.57 2.77 1.37
N ARG A 65 1.62 3.60 1.31
CA ARG A 65 1.84 4.70 2.22
C ARG A 65 0.86 5.82 1.88
N GLY A 66 -0.41 5.47 1.68
CA GLY A 66 -1.49 6.42 1.96
C GLY A 66 -1.37 6.68 3.46
N GLY A 67 -1.33 7.94 3.85
CA GLY A 67 -0.92 8.38 5.19
C GLY A 67 -1.47 7.52 6.33
N SER A 68 -0.80 7.57 7.49
CA SER A 68 -1.21 6.82 8.67
C SER A 68 -2.70 6.98 8.97
N ARG A 69 -3.31 6.03 9.68
CA ARG A 69 -4.67 6.24 10.21
C ARG A 69 -4.69 7.59 10.94
N VAL A 70 -5.70 8.42 10.67
CA VAL A 70 -5.90 9.67 11.41
C VAL A 70 -6.13 9.28 12.87
N THR A 71 -5.21 9.67 13.75
CA THR A 71 -5.31 9.38 15.17
C THR A 71 -6.14 10.45 15.86
N GLU A 72 -6.72 10.12 17.01
CA GLU A 72 -7.49 11.08 17.82
C GLU A 72 -6.64 12.29 18.23
N ARG A 73 -5.35 12.06 18.47
CA ARG A 73 -4.36 13.12 18.69
C ARG A 73 -4.30 14.08 17.51
N ASP A 74 -4.25 13.57 16.28
CA ASP A 74 -4.20 14.42 15.08
C ASP A 74 -5.45 15.29 14.95
N ILE A 75 -6.64 14.76 15.24
CA ILE A 75 -7.91 15.50 15.25
C ILE A 75 -7.90 16.60 16.32
N THR A 76 -7.34 16.32 17.48
CA THR A 76 -7.26 17.27 18.59
C THR A 76 -6.34 18.45 18.25
N PHE A 77 -5.19 18.18 17.61
CA PHE A 77 -4.30 19.22 17.13
C PHE A 77 -4.92 20.03 15.98
N PHE A 78 -5.56 19.34 15.03
CA PHE A 78 -6.28 19.95 13.91
C PHE A 78 -7.31 20.97 14.40
N THR A 79 -8.21 20.55 15.29
CA THR A 79 -9.30 21.42 15.79
C THR A 79 -8.79 22.58 16.61
N ARG A 80 -7.71 22.41 17.38
CA ARG A 80 -7.09 23.49 18.15
C ARG A 80 -6.46 24.55 17.25
N GLN A 81 -5.73 24.13 16.21
CA GLN A 81 -5.10 25.04 15.25
C GLN A 81 -6.15 25.82 14.46
N LEU A 82 -7.21 25.12 14.02
CA LEU A 82 -8.34 25.75 13.36
C LEU A 82 -9.03 26.77 14.28
N ALA A 83 -9.30 26.40 15.55
CA ALA A 83 -9.91 27.32 16.52
C ALA A 83 -9.07 28.59 16.76
N THR A 84 -7.74 28.48 16.79
CA THR A 84 -6.87 29.65 16.93
C THR A 84 -6.90 30.56 15.68
N MET A 85 -6.92 29.98 14.49
CA MET A 85 -6.99 30.74 13.23
C MET A 85 -8.34 31.43 13.08
N LEU A 86 -9.44 30.76 13.43
CA LEU A 86 -10.76 31.37 13.44
C LEU A 86 -10.87 32.50 14.45
N LYS A 87 -10.32 32.34 15.65
CA LYS A 87 -10.26 33.42 16.65
C LYS A 87 -9.43 34.61 16.20
N ALA A 88 -8.39 34.37 15.40
CA ALA A 88 -7.55 35.41 14.82
C ALA A 88 -8.15 36.08 13.57
N GLY A 89 -9.36 35.69 13.15
CA GLY A 89 -10.04 36.25 11.99
C GLY A 89 -9.47 35.77 10.64
N VAL A 90 -8.70 34.67 10.62
CA VAL A 90 -8.22 34.07 9.37
C VAL A 90 -9.42 33.51 8.60
N PRO A 91 -9.56 33.79 7.30
CA PRO A 91 -10.63 33.23 6.48
C PRO A 91 -10.69 31.70 6.58
N LEU A 92 -11.91 31.15 6.68
CA LEU A 92 -12.13 29.71 6.82
C LEU A 92 -11.40 28.89 5.74
N LEU A 93 -11.55 29.28 4.47
CA LEU A 93 -10.92 28.60 3.34
C LEU A 93 -9.38 28.58 3.48
N GLN A 94 -8.79 29.72 3.84
CA GLN A 94 -7.34 29.83 4.04
C GLN A 94 -6.88 29.01 5.25
N SER A 95 -7.67 28.96 6.32
CA SER A 95 -7.40 28.15 7.51
C SER A 95 -7.37 26.65 7.16
N PHE A 96 -8.35 26.17 6.38
CA PHE A 96 -8.37 24.78 5.91
C PHE A 96 -7.16 24.44 5.04
N GLU A 97 -6.78 25.32 4.11
CA GLU A 97 -5.59 25.13 3.28
C GLU A 97 -4.28 25.06 4.08
N ILE A 98 -4.10 25.97 5.05
CA ILE A 98 -2.89 26.01 5.88
C ILE A 98 -2.78 24.73 6.71
N VAL A 99 -3.88 24.32 7.34
CA VAL A 99 -3.90 23.14 8.19
C VAL A 99 -3.75 21.85 7.36
N ALA A 100 -4.39 21.74 6.20
CA ALA A 100 -4.26 20.61 5.28
C ALA A 100 -2.82 20.38 4.81
N ARG A 101 -2.06 21.46 4.55
CA ARG A 101 -0.63 21.38 4.18
C ARG A 101 0.30 21.10 5.37
N GLY A 102 -0.08 21.53 6.57
CA GLY A 102 0.75 21.41 7.78
C GLY A 102 0.76 20.02 8.43
N HIS A 103 -0.24 19.18 8.17
CA HIS A 103 -0.32 17.85 8.78
C HIS A 103 0.62 16.84 8.11
N LYS A 104 1.45 16.18 8.93
CA LYS A 104 2.37 15.11 8.51
C LYS A 104 1.67 13.89 7.88
N ASN A 105 0.37 13.75 8.13
CA ASN A 105 -0.42 12.66 7.62
C ASN A 105 -1.06 13.07 6.29
N ALA A 106 -0.58 12.48 5.19
CA ALA A 106 -1.06 12.75 3.83
C ALA A 106 -2.58 12.52 3.63
N ARG A 107 -3.28 11.87 4.57
CA ARG A 107 -4.74 11.76 4.54
C ARG A 107 -5.48 13.04 4.92
N PHE A 108 -4.88 13.92 5.72
CA PHE A 108 -5.47 15.23 6.06
C PHE A 108 -5.41 16.22 4.90
N ALA A 109 -4.43 16.08 4.02
CA ALA A 109 -4.29 16.92 2.82
C ALA A 109 -5.36 16.68 1.75
N ARG A 110 -6.21 15.66 1.93
CA ARG A 110 -7.22 15.22 0.96
C ARG A 110 -8.67 15.42 1.42
N LEU A 111 -8.86 16.12 2.54
CA LEU A 111 -10.15 16.61 3.04
C LEU A 111 -10.51 17.92 2.34
#